data_AF-A0A8D3A655-F1
#
_entry.id   AF-A0A8D3A655-F1
#
_cell.length_a   1.000
_cell.length_b   1.000
_cell.length_c   1.000
_cell.angle_alpha   90.00
_cell.angle_beta   90.00
_cell.angle_gamma   90.00
#
_symmetry.space_group_name_H-M   'P 1'
#
loop_
_entity.id
_entity.type
_entity.pdbx_description
1 polymer ?
#
loop_
_entity_poly.entity_id
_entity_poly.type
_entity_poly.pdbx_seq_one_letter_code
_entity_poly.pdbx_strand_id
1 'polypeptide(L)'
;MKKSEKTKGVVRSSSPPQHDQIAEMQRKIQLLEGDRTTFYESSQSNMKKNTEFIHQLRLENKRLYKQLAEGDEHIIKAFHNKGLEKESYRNMSRKTALTTLDQKLLSKRKRLNAFKHTTQTCQRRLEELTMEYHRMKPEGTGGAQSTDAMYLRALENSLEKTQFKYKEAENIMLNYQELKSYLQEESLTYPGKLDSLEAEVLKHGEELYSLQAMNNDAQLSKEAAKAELHHLEELLSKERKERDRIIASSRKKIEESKAQAEKVDRRTQRAPVQPDEVSSEVHRGTTRMAVEEEEKAIFTFEEAFRRIKEATGVTDIQEIVECFISQKERHVHLENLKGENEQVLQQLKEQKQLLNQQFQDMKYSGEAKLSGDQQMLEDCEQQLQTQQQRCDTAKETLDWLLKTLSTIRGGVKHLAEKLQHITLCEDAVAEEVSPDSDEFVLELMTECELKLQLLQEELRGKDLAAIMKEMEEEEFYVSIEEKLPPYNTRVKLPEDQKDQRPLDLSNNEDESEEDDDADIISREAVKNQSQMIVDLSKSKKKPWNKKKGKF
;
A
#
# COMPACT_ATOMS: atom_id res chain seq x y z
N MET A 1 55.14 23.69 -36.11
CA MET A 1 54.84 23.45 -34.68
C MET A 1 54.39 22.02 -34.51
N LYS A 2 54.91 21.35 -33.48
CA LYS A 2 54.70 19.94 -33.10
C LYS A 2 53.25 19.65 -32.71
N LYS A 3 52.91 18.35 -32.77
CA LYS A 3 52.00 17.52 -31.93
C LYS A 3 50.98 16.78 -32.80
N SER A 4 50.63 15.52 -32.57
CA SER A 4 51.13 14.45 -31.70
C SER A 4 50.33 13.19 -32.08
N GLU A 5 50.97 12.03 -31.95
CA GLU A 5 50.37 10.69 -32.04
C GLU A 5 49.08 10.54 -31.22
N LYS A 6 48.17 9.69 -31.72
CA LYS A 6 47.44 8.73 -30.89
C LYS A 6 47.06 7.51 -31.74
N THR A 7 47.97 6.55 -31.72
CA THR A 7 47.74 5.16 -32.10
C THR A 7 46.66 4.57 -31.19
N LYS A 8 45.48 4.29 -31.76
CA LYS A 8 44.46 3.48 -31.07
C LYS A 8 44.92 2.03 -31.09
N GLY A 9 45.12 1.47 -29.90
CA GLY A 9 45.39 0.05 -29.70
C GLY A 9 44.26 -0.80 -30.29
N VAL A 10 44.65 -1.73 -31.16
CA VAL A 10 43.80 -2.83 -31.60
C VAL A 10 43.72 -3.82 -30.45
N VAL A 11 42.67 -3.69 -29.63
CA VAL A 11 42.25 -4.74 -28.72
C VAL A 11 41.75 -5.88 -29.60
N ARG A 12 42.51 -6.98 -29.67
CA ARG A 12 42.01 -8.26 -30.19
C ARG A 12 40.82 -8.67 -29.32
N SER A 13 39.62 -8.49 -29.85
CA SER A 13 38.42 -9.15 -29.35
C SER A 13 38.67 -10.66 -29.44
N SER A 14 38.68 -11.33 -28.28
CA SER A 14 38.51 -12.78 -28.23
C SER A 14 37.23 -13.11 -29.01
N SER A 15 37.36 -13.88 -30.08
CA SER A 15 36.20 -14.39 -30.82
C SER A 15 35.25 -15.05 -29.81
N PRO A 16 33.98 -14.63 -29.71
CA PRO A 16 32.99 -15.41 -29.00
C PRO A 16 32.93 -16.83 -29.60
N PRO A 17 32.50 -17.85 -28.83
CA PRO A 17 32.42 -19.22 -29.30
C PRO A 17 31.69 -19.27 -30.64
N GLN A 18 32.16 -20.09 -31.59
CA GLN A 18 31.57 -20.16 -32.95
C GLN A 18 30.05 -20.36 -32.94
N HIS A 19 29.53 -21.00 -31.88
CA HIS A 19 28.10 -21.19 -31.65
C HIS A 19 27.33 -19.86 -31.43
N ASP A 20 27.89 -18.90 -30.70
CA ASP A 20 27.24 -17.61 -30.46
C ASP A 20 27.20 -16.76 -31.73
N GLN A 21 28.26 -16.81 -32.55
CA GLN A 21 28.27 -16.18 -33.88
C GLN A 21 27.24 -16.82 -34.82
N ILE A 22 27.07 -18.14 -34.78
CA ILE A 22 26.05 -18.84 -35.57
C ILE A 22 24.65 -18.42 -35.12
N ALA A 23 24.39 -18.35 -33.81
CA ALA A 23 23.09 -17.93 -33.27
C ALA A 23 22.78 -16.45 -33.55
N GLU A 24 23.80 -15.58 -33.55
CA GLU A 24 23.67 -14.18 -33.95
C GLU A 24 23.39 -14.05 -35.45
N MET A 25 24.09 -14.81 -36.31
CA MET A 25 23.80 -14.85 -37.75
C MET A 25 22.40 -15.39 -38.04
N GLN A 26 21.94 -16.43 -37.33
CA GLN A 26 20.59 -16.97 -37.49
C GLN A 26 19.52 -15.95 -37.08
N ARG A 27 19.72 -15.23 -35.96
CA ARG A 27 18.83 -14.11 -35.57
C ARG A 27 18.83 -12.99 -36.61
N LYS A 28 20.00 -12.67 -37.17
CA LYS A 28 20.12 -11.66 -38.23
C LYS A 28 19.43 -12.09 -39.53
N ILE A 29 19.51 -13.37 -39.89
CA ILE A 29 18.79 -13.93 -41.04
C ILE A 29 17.27 -13.88 -40.81
N GLN A 30 16.78 -14.27 -39.63
CA GLN A 30 15.35 -14.18 -39.31
C GLN A 30 14.84 -12.74 -39.35
N LEU A 31 15.63 -11.77 -38.88
CA LEU A 31 15.26 -10.37 -38.92
C LEU A 31 15.20 -9.85 -40.37
N LEU A 32 16.18 -10.21 -41.20
CA LEU A 32 16.19 -9.89 -42.63
C LEU A 32 15.05 -10.57 -43.40
N GLU A 33 14.66 -11.78 -43.01
CA GLU A 33 13.50 -12.48 -43.58
C GLU A 33 12.19 -11.78 -43.19
N GLY A 34 12.05 -11.32 -41.94
CA GLY A 34 10.93 -10.49 -41.48
C GLY A 34 10.85 -9.12 -42.18
N ASP A 35 11.99 -8.46 -42.39
CA ASP A 35 12.04 -7.22 -43.16
C ASP A 35 11.66 -7.46 -44.63
N ARG A 36 12.05 -8.62 -45.19
CA ARG A 36 11.68 -8.99 -46.57
C ARG A 36 10.19 -9.29 -46.70
N THR A 37 9.57 -9.94 -45.72
CA THR A 37 8.12 -10.22 -45.75
C THR A 37 7.31 -8.94 -45.57
N THR A 38 7.66 -8.09 -44.61
CA THR A 38 6.98 -6.79 -44.40
C THR A 38 7.11 -5.87 -45.62
N PHE A 39 8.28 -5.82 -46.26
CA PHE A 39 8.47 -5.09 -47.50
C PHE A 39 7.60 -5.64 -48.64
N TYR A 40 7.50 -6.96 -48.77
CA TYR A 40 6.67 -7.59 -49.78
C TYR A 40 5.17 -7.35 -49.56
N GLU A 41 4.71 -7.44 -48.31
CA GLU A 41 3.33 -7.14 -47.92
C GLU A 41 2.97 -5.66 -48.15
N SER A 42 3.87 -4.75 -47.79
CA SER A 42 3.72 -3.31 -48.06
C SER A 42 3.64 -3.02 -49.57
N SER A 43 4.53 -3.65 -50.36
CA SER A 43 4.51 -3.53 -51.83
C SER A 43 3.22 -4.08 -52.44
N GLN A 44 2.73 -5.24 -51.99
CA GLN A 44 1.45 -5.79 -52.44
C GLN A 44 0.26 -4.91 -52.05
N SER A 45 0.24 -4.37 -50.83
CA SER A 45 -0.81 -3.44 -50.39
C SER A 45 -0.82 -2.17 -51.22
N ASN A 46 0.36 -1.62 -51.53
CA ASN A 46 0.49 -0.44 -52.37
C ASN A 46 0.06 -0.71 -53.82
N MET A 47 0.39 -1.90 -54.35
CA MET A 47 -0.05 -2.33 -55.67
C MET A 47 -1.58 -2.46 -55.75
N LYS A 48 -2.23 -3.01 -54.72
CA LYS A 48 -3.70 -3.07 -54.63
C LYS A 48 -4.33 -1.68 -54.60
N LYS A 49 -3.83 -0.77 -53.76
CA LYS A 49 -4.29 0.63 -53.72
C LYS A 49 -4.12 1.32 -55.08
N ASN A 50 -3.00 1.11 -55.75
CA ASN A 50 -2.77 1.66 -57.09
C ASN A 50 -3.75 1.08 -58.12
N THR A 51 -4.07 -0.22 -58.06
CA THR A 51 -5.07 -0.81 -58.96
C THR A 51 -6.48 -0.26 -58.72
N GLU A 52 -6.85 -0.04 -57.46
CA GLU A 52 -8.13 0.58 -57.09
C GLU A 52 -8.21 2.03 -57.58
N PHE A 53 -7.14 2.80 -57.40
CA PHE A 53 -7.05 4.19 -57.87
C PHE A 53 -7.14 4.30 -59.40
N ILE A 54 -6.43 3.42 -60.13
CA ILE A 54 -6.58 3.33 -61.59
C ILE A 54 -8.02 3.01 -61.99
N HIS A 55 -8.70 2.16 -61.22
CA HIS A 55 -10.10 1.83 -61.50
C HIS A 55 -11.03 3.03 -61.28
N GLN A 56 -10.80 3.81 -60.21
CA GLN A 56 -11.53 5.06 -59.94
C GLN A 56 -11.32 6.09 -61.06
N LEU A 57 -10.06 6.33 -61.47
CA LEU A 57 -9.75 7.25 -62.57
C LEU A 57 -10.37 6.82 -63.91
N ARG A 58 -10.49 5.51 -64.16
CA ARG A 58 -11.19 4.99 -65.36
C ARG A 58 -12.69 5.25 -65.30
N LEU A 59 -13.32 5.14 -64.12
CA LEU A 59 -14.74 5.45 -63.94
C LEU A 59 -15.00 6.95 -64.11
N GLU A 60 -14.12 7.79 -63.57
CA GLU A 60 -14.20 9.24 -63.70
C GLU A 60 -14.02 9.69 -65.15
N ASN A 61 -13.03 9.17 -65.87
CA ASN A 61 -12.88 9.43 -67.31
C ASN A 61 -14.14 9.05 -68.08
N LYS A 62 -14.74 7.89 -67.78
CA LYS A 62 -16.00 7.47 -68.42
C LYS A 62 -17.15 8.44 -68.13
N ARG A 63 -17.20 9.03 -66.93
CA ARG A 63 -18.18 10.07 -66.57
C ARG A 63 -17.93 11.36 -67.34
N LEU A 64 -16.68 11.81 -67.43
CA LEU A 64 -16.31 13.03 -68.16
C LEU A 64 -16.63 12.90 -69.66
N TYR A 65 -16.38 11.75 -70.28
CA TYR A 65 -16.77 11.51 -71.67
C TYR A 65 -18.28 11.59 -71.90
N LYS A 66 -19.10 11.14 -70.93
CA LYS A 66 -20.57 11.30 -71.01
C LYS A 66 -20.98 12.77 -70.92
N GLN A 67 -20.40 13.53 -70.00
CA GLN A 67 -20.68 14.96 -69.84
C GLN A 67 -20.28 15.76 -71.09
N LEU A 68 -19.18 15.39 -71.75
CA LEU A 68 -18.76 16.02 -73.00
C LEU A 68 -19.76 15.74 -74.14
N ALA A 69 -20.22 14.48 -74.27
CA ALA A 69 -21.23 14.11 -75.27
C ALA A 69 -22.57 14.83 -75.05
N GLU A 70 -23.00 15.01 -73.80
CA GLU A 70 -24.19 15.79 -73.45
C GLU A 70 -24.02 17.27 -73.82
N GLY A 71 -22.84 17.85 -73.58
CA GLY A 71 -22.48 19.21 -73.99
C GLY A 71 -22.57 19.43 -75.50
N ASP A 72 -22.05 18.51 -76.30
CA ASP A 72 -22.12 18.56 -77.77
C ASP A 72 -23.58 18.50 -78.27
N GLU A 73 -24.43 17.72 -77.61
CA GLU A 73 -25.86 17.64 -77.94
C GLU A 73 -26.60 18.97 -77.69
N HIS A 74 -26.22 19.71 -76.65
CA HIS A 74 -26.74 21.04 -76.37
C HIS A 74 -26.32 22.09 -77.42
N ILE A 75 -25.09 21.98 -77.94
CA ILE A 75 -24.60 22.86 -79.00
C ILE A 75 -25.40 22.62 -80.30
N ILE A 76 -25.66 21.36 -80.68
CA ILE A 76 -26.45 21.02 -81.86
C ILE A 76 -27.88 21.55 -81.76
N LYS A 77 -28.50 21.50 -80.57
CA LYS A 77 -29.84 22.08 -80.30
C LYS A 77 -29.85 23.61 -80.44
N ALA A 78 -28.78 24.30 -80.05
CA ALA A 78 -28.67 25.75 -80.19
C ALA A 78 -28.61 26.22 -81.66
N PHE A 79 -27.99 25.44 -82.55
CA PHE A 79 -27.92 25.77 -83.98
C PHE A 79 -29.25 25.60 -84.71
N HIS A 80 -30.12 24.68 -84.28
CA HIS A 80 -31.47 24.50 -84.87
C HIS A 80 -32.35 25.74 -84.70
N ASN A 81 -32.21 26.47 -83.59
CA ASN A 81 -32.99 27.69 -83.33
C ASN A 81 -32.66 28.85 -84.27
N LYS A 82 -31.51 28.84 -84.94
CA LYS A 82 -31.08 29.90 -85.87
C LYS A 82 -31.80 29.84 -87.23
N GLY A 83 -32.42 28.71 -87.57
CA GLY A 83 -33.23 28.55 -88.78
C GLY A 83 -34.56 29.32 -88.73
N LEU A 84 -35.22 29.34 -87.57
CA LEU A 84 -36.52 29.98 -87.36
C LEU A 84 -36.48 31.52 -87.49
N GLU A 85 -35.32 32.13 -87.20
CA GLU A 85 -35.12 33.56 -87.38
C GLU A 85 -35.07 33.96 -88.87
N LYS A 86 -34.58 33.10 -89.77
CA LYS A 86 -34.54 33.38 -91.21
C LYS A 86 -35.93 33.36 -91.86
N GLU A 87 -36.80 32.44 -91.44
CA GLU A 87 -38.16 32.30 -91.97
C GLU A 87 -39.03 33.53 -91.63
N SER A 88 -38.79 34.15 -90.47
CA SER A 88 -39.53 35.33 -89.99
C SER A 88 -39.36 36.59 -90.86
N TYR A 89 -38.30 36.66 -91.67
CA TYR A 89 -38.02 37.81 -92.56
C TYR A 89 -38.37 37.55 -94.03
N ARG A 90 -38.91 36.37 -94.36
CA ARG A 90 -39.14 35.92 -95.75
C ARG A 90 -40.29 36.67 -96.44
N ASN A 91 -41.24 37.21 -95.67
CA ASN A 91 -42.43 37.93 -96.16
C ASN A 91 -42.36 39.46 -95.98
N MET A 92 -41.19 40.00 -95.60
CA MET A 92 -40.97 41.44 -95.39
C MET A 92 -40.13 42.03 -96.53
N SER A 93 -40.40 43.28 -96.93
CA SER A 93 -39.55 44.01 -97.88
C SER A 93 -38.12 44.14 -97.31
N ARG A 94 -37.09 44.00 -98.16
CA ARG A 94 -35.67 44.02 -97.73
C ARG A 94 -35.35 45.22 -96.82
N LYS A 95 -35.94 46.40 -97.10
CA LYS A 95 -35.75 47.61 -96.30
C LYS A 95 -36.42 47.54 -94.92
N THR A 96 -37.61 46.94 -94.81
CA THR A 96 -38.31 46.78 -93.53
C THR A 96 -37.68 45.67 -92.68
N ALA A 97 -37.21 44.59 -93.30
CA ALA A 97 -36.44 43.55 -92.62
C ALA A 97 -35.13 44.10 -92.04
N LEU A 98 -34.40 44.93 -92.79
CA LEU A 98 -33.15 45.52 -92.35
C LEU A 98 -33.35 46.51 -91.19
N THR A 99 -34.34 47.41 -91.28
CA THR A 99 -34.67 48.33 -90.18
C THR A 99 -35.16 47.61 -88.92
N THR A 100 -35.93 46.53 -89.05
CA THR A 100 -36.36 45.71 -87.91
C THR A 100 -35.17 44.98 -87.27
N LEU A 101 -34.25 44.47 -88.07
CA LEU A 101 -33.02 43.85 -87.58
C LEU A 101 -32.11 44.88 -86.90
N ASP A 102 -31.97 46.07 -87.46
CA ASP A 102 -31.23 47.18 -86.87
C ASP A 102 -31.83 47.61 -85.53
N GLN A 103 -33.17 47.73 -85.43
CA GLN A 103 -33.85 48.00 -84.16
C GLN A 103 -33.63 46.89 -83.13
N LYS A 104 -33.64 45.62 -83.54
CA LYS A 104 -33.30 44.48 -82.67
C LYS A 104 -31.83 44.51 -82.24
N LEU A 105 -30.91 44.86 -83.14
CA LEU A 105 -29.49 45.01 -82.82
C LEU A 105 -29.27 46.16 -81.84
N LEU A 106 -29.94 47.29 -82.04
CA LEU A 106 -29.89 48.42 -81.12
C LEU A 106 -30.48 48.09 -79.76
N SER A 107 -31.60 47.36 -79.69
CA SER A 107 -32.19 46.94 -78.40
C SER A 107 -31.30 45.93 -77.66
N LYS A 108 -30.70 44.97 -78.37
CA LYS A 108 -29.71 44.04 -77.81
C LYS A 108 -28.44 44.76 -77.36
N ARG A 109 -27.97 45.77 -78.11
CA ARG A 109 -26.83 46.61 -77.73
C ARG A 109 -27.12 47.45 -76.49
N LYS A 110 -28.31 48.05 -76.39
CA LYS A 110 -28.76 48.77 -75.19
C LYS A 110 -28.81 47.83 -73.97
N ARG A 111 -29.36 46.62 -74.13
CA ARG A 111 -29.39 45.61 -73.06
C ARG A 111 -28.00 45.14 -72.66
N LEU A 112 -27.08 44.95 -73.63
CA LEU A 112 -25.69 44.62 -73.35
C LEU A 112 -24.98 45.75 -72.59
N ASN A 113 -25.19 47.00 -72.99
CA ASN A 113 -24.62 48.15 -72.31
C ASN A 113 -25.16 48.29 -70.88
N ALA A 114 -26.45 48.02 -70.65
CA ALA A 114 -27.03 47.95 -69.31
C ALA A 114 -26.36 46.87 -68.45
N PHE A 115 -26.18 45.65 -68.99
CA PHE A 115 -25.48 44.59 -68.26
C PHE A 115 -24.01 44.91 -67.98
N LYS A 116 -23.30 45.53 -68.93
CA LYS A 116 -21.91 45.98 -68.70
C LYS A 116 -21.84 46.99 -67.56
N HIS A 117 -22.77 47.95 -67.51
CA HIS A 117 -22.83 48.92 -66.42
C HIS A 117 -23.12 48.25 -65.06
N THR A 118 -24.05 47.29 -65.00
CA THR A 118 -24.32 46.55 -63.76
C THR A 118 -23.10 45.74 -63.31
N THR A 119 -22.42 45.04 -64.23
CA THR A 119 -21.20 44.29 -63.92
C THR A 119 -20.08 45.18 -63.42
N GLN A 120 -19.83 46.32 -64.09
CA GLN A 120 -18.83 47.29 -63.64
C GLN A 120 -19.16 47.89 -62.27
N THR A 121 -20.44 48.05 -61.95
CA THR A 121 -20.86 48.54 -60.63
C THR A 121 -20.63 47.49 -59.54
N CYS A 122 -21.00 46.23 -59.80
CA CYS A 122 -20.69 45.14 -58.87
C CYS A 122 -19.18 44.95 -58.70
N GLN A 123 -18.39 45.08 -59.77
CA GLN A 123 -16.94 44.95 -59.72
C GLN A 123 -16.30 46.06 -58.90
N ARG A 124 -16.72 47.33 -59.10
CA ARG A 124 -16.28 48.44 -58.25
C ARG A 124 -16.64 48.22 -56.79
N ARG A 125 -17.86 47.72 -56.51
CA ARG A 125 -18.26 47.40 -55.13
C ARG A 125 -17.42 46.29 -54.52
N LEU A 126 -17.05 45.29 -55.31
CA LEU A 126 -16.17 44.21 -54.87
C LEU A 126 -14.75 44.72 -54.61
N GLU A 127 -14.23 45.60 -55.46
CA GLU A 127 -12.93 46.25 -55.26
C GLU A 127 -12.94 47.14 -54.00
N GLU A 128 -13.99 47.92 -53.77
CA GLU A 128 -14.21 48.68 -52.54
C GLU A 128 -14.21 47.77 -51.31
N LEU A 129 -14.99 46.68 -51.34
CA LEU A 129 -15.07 45.74 -50.24
C LEU A 129 -13.75 45.00 -50.03
N THR A 130 -13.00 44.73 -51.10
CA THR A 130 -11.68 44.12 -51.03
C THR A 130 -10.67 45.10 -50.42
N MET A 131 -10.72 46.38 -50.77
CA MET A 131 -9.92 47.43 -50.15
C MET A 131 -10.30 47.67 -48.68
N GLU A 132 -11.59 47.64 -48.33
CA GLU A 132 -12.04 47.68 -46.95
C GLU A 132 -11.58 46.45 -46.18
N TYR A 133 -11.69 45.26 -46.76
CA TYR A 133 -11.18 44.03 -46.16
C TYR A 133 -9.66 44.10 -45.96
N HIS A 134 -8.89 44.61 -46.92
CA HIS A 134 -7.45 44.82 -46.75
C HIS A 134 -7.10 45.91 -45.74
N ARG A 135 -7.97 46.92 -45.55
CA ARG A 135 -7.81 47.96 -44.52
C ARG A 135 -8.18 47.45 -43.13
N MET A 136 -9.22 46.63 -43.04
CA MET A 136 -9.73 45.99 -41.82
C MET A 136 -8.90 44.79 -41.42
N LYS A 137 -8.24 44.12 -42.37
CA LYS A 137 -7.22 43.11 -42.12
C LYS A 137 -5.97 43.86 -41.67
N PRO A 138 -5.62 43.83 -40.38
CA PRO A 138 -4.43 44.50 -39.93
C PRO A 138 -3.22 43.78 -40.56
N GLU A 139 -2.53 44.41 -41.50
CA GLU A 139 -1.17 44.01 -41.91
C GLU A 139 -0.13 44.28 -40.79
N GLY A 140 -0.52 44.12 -39.52
CA GLY A 140 0.26 44.59 -38.38
C GLY A 140 -0.17 44.12 -36.99
N THR A 141 -0.93 43.02 -36.84
CA THR A 141 -1.15 42.38 -35.50
C THR A 141 -0.12 41.30 -35.17
N GLY A 142 1.04 41.29 -35.81
CA GLY A 142 2.18 40.49 -35.38
C GLY A 142 2.94 41.07 -34.17
N GLY A 143 2.70 42.33 -33.80
CA GLY A 143 3.42 43.02 -32.72
C GLY A 143 2.83 42.78 -31.32
N ALA A 144 1.52 42.99 -31.15
CA ALA A 144 0.85 42.85 -29.86
C ALA A 144 0.70 41.37 -29.43
N GLN A 145 0.38 40.47 -30.37
CA GLN A 145 0.42 39.03 -30.09
C GLN A 145 1.84 38.53 -29.81
N SER A 146 2.89 39.20 -30.29
CA SER A 146 4.27 38.81 -29.97
C SER A 146 4.65 39.19 -28.54
N THR A 147 4.31 40.39 -28.06
CA THR A 147 4.60 40.78 -26.66
C THR A 147 3.78 40.00 -25.67
N ASP A 148 2.48 39.80 -25.95
CA ASP A 148 1.59 39.06 -25.06
C ASP A 148 1.90 37.56 -25.09
N ALA A 149 2.23 36.99 -26.26
CA ALA A 149 2.71 35.60 -26.32
C ALA A 149 4.10 35.42 -25.68
N MET A 150 4.97 36.43 -25.74
CA MET A 150 6.24 36.42 -25.00
C MET A 150 6.00 36.49 -23.49
N TYR A 151 5.05 37.30 -23.04
CA TYR A 151 4.66 37.40 -21.64
C TYR A 151 3.99 36.11 -21.13
N LEU A 152 3.07 35.53 -21.90
CA LEU A 152 2.47 34.22 -21.60
C LEU A 152 3.53 33.12 -21.53
N ARG A 153 4.47 33.06 -22.49
CA ARG A 153 5.57 32.08 -22.44
C ARG A 153 6.48 32.32 -21.23
N ALA A 154 6.70 33.56 -20.81
CA ALA A 154 7.47 33.87 -19.61
C ALA A 154 6.74 33.43 -18.33
N LEU A 155 5.42 33.66 -18.26
CA LEU A 155 4.55 33.21 -17.18
C LEU A 155 4.50 31.68 -17.11
N GLU A 156 4.31 30.99 -18.23
CA GLU A 156 4.33 29.51 -18.34
C GLU A 156 5.67 28.96 -17.84
N ASN A 157 6.79 29.52 -18.30
CA ASN A 157 8.12 29.10 -17.82
C ASN A 157 8.31 29.39 -16.33
N SER A 158 7.73 30.46 -15.80
CA SER A 158 7.79 30.78 -14.37
C SER A 158 6.96 29.78 -13.56
N LEU A 159 5.78 29.43 -14.05
CA LEU A 159 4.88 28.45 -13.45
C LEU A 159 5.54 27.07 -13.43
N GLU A 160 6.08 26.61 -14.55
CA GLU A 160 6.78 25.32 -14.64
C GLU A 160 7.97 25.27 -13.67
N LYS A 161 8.75 26.36 -13.57
CA LYS A 161 9.84 26.46 -12.58
C LYS A 161 9.32 26.38 -11.15
N THR A 162 8.21 27.03 -10.82
CA THR A 162 7.62 26.94 -9.47
C THR A 162 7.06 25.55 -9.19
N GLN A 163 6.46 24.89 -10.17
CA GLN A 163 5.99 23.52 -10.04
C GLN A 163 7.14 22.53 -9.85
N PHE A 164 8.25 22.71 -10.58
CA PHE A 164 9.44 21.89 -10.38
C PHE A 164 10.00 22.07 -8.96
N LYS A 165 10.11 23.32 -8.48
CA LYS A 165 10.53 23.61 -7.10
C LYS A 165 9.57 23.04 -6.05
N TYR A 166 8.27 23.10 -6.31
CA TYR A 166 7.27 22.51 -5.42
C TYR A 166 7.44 20.99 -5.32
N LYS A 167 7.57 20.29 -6.46
CA LYS A 167 7.83 18.84 -6.50
C LYS A 167 9.15 18.48 -5.84
N GLU A 168 10.19 19.30 -6.03
CA GLU A 168 11.48 19.09 -5.35
C GLU A 168 11.35 19.29 -3.83
N ALA A 169 10.63 20.31 -3.37
CA ALA A 169 10.34 20.54 -1.96
C ALA A 169 9.49 19.41 -1.35
N GLU A 170 8.49 18.92 -2.08
CA GLU A 170 7.66 17.78 -1.70
C GLU A 170 8.51 16.51 -1.57
N ASN A 171 9.38 16.23 -2.54
CA ASN A 171 10.32 15.11 -2.47
C ASN A 171 11.27 15.25 -1.27
N ILE A 172 11.82 16.45 -1.01
CA ILE A 172 12.66 16.71 0.16
C ILE A 172 11.86 16.48 1.46
N MET A 173 10.62 16.95 1.53
CA MET A 173 9.74 16.75 2.69
C MET A 173 9.46 15.28 2.95
N LEU A 174 9.13 14.51 1.90
CA LEU A 174 8.92 13.06 2.00
C LEU A 174 10.17 12.36 2.52
N ASN A 175 11.35 12.68 1.99
CA ASN A 175 12.61 12.13 2.48
C ASN A 175 12.86 12.46 3.96
N TYR A 176 12.59 13.69 4.40
CA TYR A 176 12.70 14.05 5.81
C TYR A 176 11.67 13.34 6.69
N GLN A 177 10.48 13.07 6.17
CA GLN A 177 9.45 12.32 6.87
C GLN A 177 9.85 10.85 7.04
N GLU A 178 10.41 10.23 5.99
CA GLU A 178 10.98 8.88 6.06
C GLU A 178 12.17 8.80 7.03
N LEU A 179 13.07 9.80 6.98
CA LEU A 179 14.18 9.87 7.93
C LEU A 179 13.66 10.03 9.37
N LYS A 180 12.61 10.82 9.57
CA LYS A 180 11.97 10.98 10.88
C LYS A 180 11.35 9.67 11.36
N SER A 181 10.62 8.95 10.51
CA SER A 181 10.04 7.65 10.92
C SER A 181 11.12 6.64 11.25
N TYR A 182 12.18 6.57 10.45
CA TYR A 182 13.34 5.72 10.73
C TYR A 182 13.99 6.06 12.08
N LEU A 183 14.25 7.35 12.35
CA LEU A 183 14.80 7.79 13.63
C LEU A 183 13.86 7.52 14.80
N GLN A 184 12.54 7.62 14.59
CA GLN A 184 11.55 7.27 15.61
C GLN A 184 11.56 5.76 15.91
N GLU A 185 11.59 4.90 14.89
CA GLU A 185 11.72 3.45 15.06
C GLU A 185 13.02 3.07 15.77
N GLU A 186 14.13 3.72 15.42
CA GLU A 186 15.41 3.52 16.08
C GLU A 186 15.35 3.98 17.55
N SER A 187 14.73 5.13 17.81
CA SER A 187 14.51 5.65 19.17
C SER A 187 13.72 4.70 20.07
N LEU A 188 12.75 3.95 19.51
CA LEU A 188 11.98 2.95 20.24
C LEU A 188 12.80 1.68 20.54
N THR A 189 13.84 1.41 19.75
CA THR A 189 14.68 0.22 19.91
C THR A 189 15.78 0.42 20.97
N TYR A 190 16.24 1.66 21.18
CA TYR A 190 17.31 1.95 22.15
C TYR A 190 16.98 1.58 23.61
N PRO A 191 15.78 1.86 24.15
CA PRO A 191 15.41 1.44 25.50
C PRO A 191 15.58 -0.06 25.73
N GLY A 192 15.05 -0.91 24.84
CA GLY A 192 15.20 -2.36 24.99
C GLY A 192 16.66 -2.85 24.94
N LYS A 193 17.50 -2.20 24.12
CA LYS A 193 18.95 -2.47 24.11
C LYS A 193 19.61 -2.03 25.42
N LEU A 194 19.23 -0.86 25.95
CA LEU A 194 19.75 -0.36 27.24
C LEU A 194 19.32 -1.26 28.39
N ASP A 195 18.05 -1.66 28.44
CA ASP A 195 17.53 -2.58 29.47
C ASP A 195 18.26 -3.92 29.43
N SER A 196 18.57 -4.45 28.24
CA SER A 196 19.34 -5.69 28.10
C SER A 196 20.78 -5.55 28.60
N LEU A 197 21.44 -4.41 28.30
CA LEU A 197 22.79 -4.14 28.78
C LEU A 197 22.80 -3.90 30.30
N GLU A 198 21.78 -3.22 30.85
CA GLU A 198 21.65 -3.03 32.29
C GLU A 198 21.45 -4.37 33.02
N ALA A 199 20.61 -5.25 32.48
CA ALA A 199 20.44 -6.60 33.00
C ALA A 199 21.74 -7.43 32.97
N GLU A 200 22.53 -7.33 31.89
CA GLU A 200 23.85 -7.98 31.80
C GLU A 200 24.83 -7.42 32.84
N VAL A 201 24.86 -6.11 33.03
CA VAL A 201 25.71 -5.46 34.05
C VAL A 201 25.32 -5.91 35.45
N LEU A 202 24.03 -5.97 35.78
CA LEU A 202 23.55 -6.46 37.07
C LEU A 202 23.97 -7.92 37.30
N LYS A 203 23.77 -8.78 36.30
CA LYS A 203 24.18 -10.19 36.38
C LYS A 203 25.68 -10.34 36.59
N HIS A 204 26.51 -9.59 35.86
CA HIS A 204 27.95 -9.60 36.07
C HIS A 204 28.36 -9.03 37.42
N GLY A 205 27.61 -8.07 37.96
CA GLY A 205 27.78 -7.59 39.33
C GLY A 205 27.55 -8.69 40.36
N GLU A 206 26.43 -9.42 40.24
CA GLU A 206 26.12 -10.57 41.11
C GLU A 206 27.16 -11.69 41.00
N GLU A 207 27.60 -12.02 39.78
CA GLU A 207 28.66 -13.00 39.53
C GLU A 207 29.98 -12.57 40.19
N LEU A 208 30.34 -11.28 40.12
CA LEU A 208 31.54 -10.75 40.74
C LEU A 208 31.45 -10.79 42.27
N TYR A 209 30.30 -10.44 42.86
CA TYR A 209 30.08 -10.58 44.30
C TYR A 209 30.19 -12.04 44.76
N SER A 210 29.60 -12.98 44.01
CA SER A 210 29.71 -14.41 44.29
C SER A 210 31.15 -14.91 44.22
N LEU A 211 31.90 -14.48 43.20
CA LEU A 211 33.32 -14.82 43.04
C LEU A 211 34.18 -14.23 44.16
N GLN A 212 33.90 -13.00 44.59
CA GLN A 212 34.57 -12.38 45.73
C GLN A 212 34.31 -13.13 47.04
N ALA A 213 33.06 -13.54 47.28
CA ALA A 213 32.71 -14.37 48.44
C ALA A 213 33.48 -15.70 48.42
N MET A 214 33.48 -16.40 47.28
CA MET A 214 34.23 -17.66 47.11
C MET A 214 35.74 -17.45 47.33
N ASN A 215 36.32 -16.35 46.83
CA ASN A 215 37.73 -16.04 47.03
C ASN A 215 38.04 -15.74 48.50
N ASN A 216 37.17 -15.02 49.21
CA ASN A 216 37.30 -14.79 50.65
C ASN A 216 37.25 -16.11 51.42
N ASP A 217 36.30 -17.00 51.11
CA ASP A 217 36.20 -18.32 51.74
C ASP A 217 37.44 -19.18 51.46
N ALA A 218 37.95 -19.16 50.22
CA ALA A 218 39.18 -19.86 49.85
C ALA A 218 40.41 -19.30 50.60
N GLN A 219 40.48 -17.98 50.79
CA GLN A 219 41.54 -17.33 51.54
C GLN A 219 41.46 -17.67 53.04
N LEU A 220 40.26 -17.66 53.63
CA LEU A 220 40.03 -18.08 55.02
C LEU A 220 40.41 -19.56 55.21
N SER A 221 40.02 -20.43 54.29
CA SER A 221 40.38 -21.85 54.31
C SER A 221 41.89 -22.06 54.23
N LYS A 222 42.58 -21.30 53.36
CA LYS A 222 44.04 -21.31 53.25
C LYS A 222 44.73 -20.81 54.52
N GLU A 223 44.20 -19.75 55.15
CA GLU A 223 44.73 -19.22 56.41
C GLU A 223 44.53 -20.20 57.55
N ALA A 224 43.37 -20.86 57.63
CA ALA A 224 43.10 -21.93 58.59
C ALA A 224 44.07 -23.10 58.41
N ALA A 225 44.25 -23.60 57.19
CA ALA A 225 45.19 -24.68 56.89
C ALA A 225 46.65 -24.31 57.23
N LYS A 226 47.05 -23.05 56.99
CA LYS A 226 48.38 -22.55 57.41
C LYS A 226 48.53 -22.48 58.92
N ALA A 227 47.48 -22.06 59.64
CA ALA A 227 47.50 -22.00 61.10
C ALA A 227 47.59 -23.42 61.70
N GLU A 228 46.84 -24.38 61.15
CA GLU A 228 46.92 -25.79 61.53
C GLU A 228 48.31 -26.38 61.25
N LEU A 229 48.89 -26.12 60.07
CA LEU A 229 50.25 -26.53 59.74
C LEU A 229 51.27 -26.00 60.75
N HIS A 230 51.21 -24.69 61.05
CA HIS A 230 52.10 -24.05 62.02
C HIS A 230 51.93 -24.66 63.41
N HIS A 231 50.70 -24.93 63.85
CA HIS A 231 50.43 -25.57 65.12
C HIS A 231 51.03 -26.99 65.20
N LEU A 232 50.88 -27.79 64.14
CA LEU A 232 51.48 -29.13 64.05
C LEU A 232 53.00 -29.07 64.03
N GLU A 233 53.61 -28.11 63.32
CA GLU A 233 55.06 -27.90 63.32
C GLU A 233 55.60 -27.52 64.72
N GLU A 234 54.87 -26.67 65.45
CA GLU A 234 55.21 -26.33 66.84
C GLU A 234 55.12 -27.56 67.76
N LEU A 235 54.06 -28.36 67.64
CA LEU A 235 53.89 -29.59 68.42
C LEU A 235 55.01 -30.58 68.14
N LEU A 236 55.32 -30.82 66.86
CA LEU A 236 56.45 -31.68 66.47
C LEU A 236 57.79 -31.15 67.00
N SER A 237 57.99 -29.83 66.99
CA SER A 237 59.19 -29.21 67.55
C SER A 237 59.28 -29.37 69.07
N LYS A 238 58.15 -29.24 69.79
CA LYS A 238 58.07 -29.51 71.24
C LYS A 238 58.34 -30.98 71.55
N GLU A 239 57.73 -31.90 70.81
CA GLU A 239 57.98 -33.34 70.94
C GLU A 239 59.44 -33.70 70.66
N ARG A 240 60.05 -33.14 69.61
CA ARG A 240 61.48 -33.35 69.31
C ARG A 240 62.35 -32.88 70.46
N LYS A 241 62.11 -31.68 70.99
CA LYS A 241 62.83 -31.16 72.17
C LYS A 241 62.66 -32.06 73.39
N GLU A 242 61.46 -32.60 73.61
CA GLU A 242 61.21 -33.50 74.74
C GLU A 242 61.89 -34.86 74.55
N ARG A 243 61.84 -35.44 73.34
CA ARG A 243 62.60 -36.65 72.98
C ARG A 243 64.10 -36.43 73.20
N ASP A 244 64.64 -35.29 72.78
CA ASP A 244 66.06 -34.96 72.97
C ASP A 244 66.41 -34.81 74.46
N ARG A 245 65.53 -34.21 75.28
CA ARG A 245 65.69 -34.15 76.74
C ARG A 245 65.69 -35.54 77.37
N ILE A 246 64.75 -36.40 76.98
CA ILE A 246 64.68 -37.78 77.47
C ILE A 246 65.96 -38.53 77.07
N ILE A 247 66.38 -38.47 75.81
CA ILE A 247 67.62 -39.09 75.33
C ILE A 247 68.83 -38.56 76.10
N ALA A 248 68.94 -37.24 76.32
CA ALA A 248 70.02 -36.64 77.11
C ALA A 248 70.01 -37.13 78.56
N SER A 249 68.84 -37.21 79.19
CA SER A 249 68.69 -37.73 80.56
C SER A 249 69.08 -39.21 80.66
N SER A 250 68.69 -40.03 79.69
CA SER A 250 69.06 -41.45 79.60
C SER A 250 70.54 -41.63 79.34
N ARG A 251 71.15 -40.84 78.44
CA ARG A 251 72.60 -40.82 78.22
C ARG A 251 73.36 -40.46 79.49
N LYS A 252 72.88 -39.46 80.24
CA LYS A 252 73.47 -39.07 81.53
C LYS A 252 73.43 -40.21 82.54
N LYS A 253 72.28 -40.89 82.68
CA LYS A 253 72.15 -42.08 83.55
C LYS A 253 73.08 -43.22 83.13
N ILE A 254 73.24 -43.46 81.83
CA ILE A 254 74.19 -44.47 81.32
C ILE A 254 75.62 -44.06 81.66
N GLU A 255 75.99 -42.79 81.50
CA GLU A 255 77.33 -42.28 81.83
C GLU A 255 77.60 -42.34 83.34
N GLU A 256 76.62 -41.96 84.17
CA GLU A 256 76.67 -42.10 85.63
C GLU A 256 76.82 -43.58 86.04
N SER A 257 76.07 -44.50 85.41
CA SER A 257 76.19 -45.94 85.64
C SER A 257 77.53 -46.50 85.17
N LYS A 258 78.09 -46.00 84.05
CA LYS A 258 79.44 -46.36 83.59
C LYS A 258 80.50 -45.83 84.54
N ALA A 259 80.39 -44.60 85.02
CA ALA A 259 81.30 -44.02 86.00
C ALA A 259 81.21 -44.73 87.36
N GLN A 260 80.01 -45.18 87.76
CA GLN A 260 79.83 -46.04 88.93
C GLN A 260 80.41 -47.44 88.69
N ALA A 261 80.17 -48.05 87.54
CA ALA A 261 80.76 -49.33 87.16
C ALA A 261 82.29 -49.23 87.09
N GLU A 262 82.87 -48.14 86.60
CA GLU A 262 84.30 -47.88 86.59
C GLU A 262 84.84 -47.68 88.02
N LYS A 263 84.10 -47.00 88.90
CA LYS A 263 84.44 -46.90 90.34
C LYS A 263 84.35 -48.25 91.05
N VAL A 264 83.36 -49.07 90.69
CA VAL A 264 83.20 -50.44 91.20
C VAL A 264 84.31 -51.32 90.64
N ASP A 265 84.66 -51.26 89.37
CA ASP A 265 85.75 -52.02 88.73
C ASP A 265 87.13 -51.61 89.31
N ARG A 266 87.34 -50.31 89.58
CA ARG A 266 88.48 -49.81 90.37
C ARG A 266 88.46 -50.26 91.84
N ARG A 267 87.29 -50.61 92.40
CA ARG A 267 87.15 -51.24 93.73
C ARG A 267 87.27 -52.78 93.68
N THR A 268 86.87 -53.42 92.59
CA THR A 268 86.88 -54.88 92.38
C THR A 268 88.30 -55.41 92.13
N GLN A 269 89.28 -54.54 91.81
CA GLN A 269 90.71 -54.88 91.91
C GLN A 269 91.26 -54.91 93.36
N ARG A 270 90.43 -54.72 94.40
CA ARG A 270 90.74 -55.07 95.80
C ARG A 270 89.63 -55.94 96.39
N ALA A 271 89.74 -57.23 96.10
CA ALA A 271 89.38 -58.38 96.92
C ALA A 271 87.94 -58.52 97.52
N PRO A 272 87.51 -59.77 97.74
CA PRO A 272 86.11 -60.18 97.84
C PRO A 272 85.61 -60.18 99.29
N VAL A 273 84.31 -60.45 99.49
CA VAL A 273 83.74 -61.48 100.40
C VAL A 273 82.24 -61.19 100.62
N GLN A 274 81.46 -62.28 100.58
CA GLN A 274 80.01 -62.40 100.81
C GLN A 274 79.64 -62.22 102.31
N PRO A 275 78.54 -62.84 102.80
CA PRO A 275 77.14 -62.45 102.79
C PRO A 275 76.68 -62.10 104.24
N ASP A 276 75.41 -61.77 104.47
CA ASP A 276 74.63 -62.52 105.48
C ASP A 276 73.15 -62.13 105.52
N GLU A 277 72.36 -63.17 105.73
CA GLU A 277 70.96 -63.16 106.10
C GLU A 277 70.76 -62.80 107.60
N VAL A 278 69.50 -62.47 107.91
CA VAL A 278 68.66 -62.96 109.02
C VAL A 278 68.03 -61.91 109.95
N SER A 279 66.70 -61.90 109.90
CA SER A 279 65.75 -62.06 111.02
C SER A 279 65.91 -61.21 112.29
N SER A 280 64.87 -60.46 112.66
CA SER A 280 63.96 -60.84 113.77
C SER A 280 63.00 -59.68 114.13
N GLU A 281 61.71 -59.91 113.90
CA GLU A 281 60.62 -60.02 114.89
C GLU A 281 60.65 -59.15 116.19
N VAL A 282 59.45 -58.62 116.55
CA VAL A 282 58.80 -58.57 117.89
C VAL A 282 58.27 -57.19 118.41
N HIS A 283 56.93 -57.15 118.64
CA HIS A 283 56.09 -56.37 119.62
C HIS A 283 55.63 -54.94 119.28
N ARG A 284 54.43 -54.44 119.63
CA ARG A 284 53.30 -54.89 120.50
C ARG A 284 52.01 -54.09 120.15
N GLY A 285 50.87 -54.54 120.69
CA GLY A 285 49.49 -54.07 120.40
C GLY A 285 49.16 -52.61 120.71
N THR A 286 48.00 -52.12 120.27
CA THR A 286 46.74 -51.97 121.06
C THR A 286 45.63 -51.49 120.10
N THR A 287 44.35 -51.75 120.42
CA THR A 287 43.10 -51.23 119.79
C THR A 287 42.25 -52.27 119.04
N ARG A 288 41.88 -53.35 119.75
CA ARG A 288 40.67 -54.11 119.45
C ARG A 288 39.49 -53.29 119.96
N MET A 289 38.68 -52.71 119.06
CA MET A 289 37.23 -52.43 119.18
C MET A 289 36.68 -51.50 118.07
N ALA A 290 37.54 -50.88 117.25
CA ALA A 290 37.13 -50.14 116.03
C ALA A 290 37.13 -51.00 114.74
N VAL A 291 37.69 -52.21 114.80
CA VAL A 291 37.95 -53.06 113.64
C VAL A 291 36.68 -53.78 113.13
N GLU A 292 35.67 -54.00 113.97
CA GLU A 292 34.47 -54.74 113.54
C GLU A 292 33.52 -53.93 112.63
N GLU A 293 33.53 -52.60 112.68
CA GLU A 293 32.80 -51.76 111.72
C GLU A 293 33.59 -51.58 110.42
N GLU A 294 34.92 -51.44 110.50
CA GLU A 294 35.79 -51.41 109.32
C GLU A 294 35.78 -52.76 108.57
N GLU A 295 35.79 -53.90 109.26
CA GLU A 295 35.72 -55.24 108.63
C GLU A 295 34.38 -55.48 107.92
N LYS A 296 33.26 -55.00 108.48
CA LYS A 296 31.96 -55.07 107.82
C LYS A 296 31.90 -54.15 106.60
N ALA A 297 32.45 -52.94 106.70
CA ALA A 297 32.55 -52.03 105.56
C ALA A 297 33.42 -52.63 104.45
N ILE A 298 34.59 -53.18 104.79
CA ILE A 298 35.50 -53.87 103.86
C ILE A 298 34.78 -55.04 103.19
N PHE A 299 34.03 -55.86 103.93
CA PHE A 299 33.25 -56.96 103.35
C PHE A 299 32.17 -56.46 102.37
N THR A 300 31.44 -55.39 102.70
CA THR A 300 30.44 -54.81 101.79
C THR A 300 31.06 -54.20 100.54
N PHE A 301 32.23 -53.56 100.65
CA PHE A 301 32.96 -53.06 99.50
C PHE A 301 33.51 -54.22 98.65
N GLU A 302 34.08 -55.26 99.26
CA GLU A 302 34.54 -56.46 98.54
C GLU A 302 33.40 -57.18 97.80
N GLU A 303 32.21 -57.27 98.40
CA GLU A 303 31.03 -57.84 97.75
C GLU A 303 30.56 -56.98 96.56
N ALA A 304 30.57 -55.65 96.71
CA ALA A 304 30.27 -54.73 95.61
C ALA A 304 31.31 -54.82 94.48
N PHE A 305 32.60 -54.90 94.82
CA PHE A 305 33.69 -55.07 93.84
C PHE A 305 33.59 -56.41 93.12
N ARG A 306 33.22 -57.48 93.81
CA ARG A 306 32.99 -58.80 93.19
C ARG A 306 31.87 -58.74 92.17
N ARG A 307 30.75 -58.09 92.50
CA ARG A 307 29.63 -57.89 91.57
C ARG A 307 30.05 -57.04 90.36
N ILE A 308 30.84 -55.99 90.55
CA ILE A 308 31.33 -55.15 89.46
C ILE A 308 32.26 -55.97 88.56
N LYS A 309 33.19 -56.72 89.14
CA LYS A 309 34.13 -57.61 88.43
C LYS A 309 33.42 -58.71 87.63
N GLU A 310 32.35 -59.27 88.17
CA GLU A 310 31.49 -60.23 87.46
C GLU A 310 30.71 -59.56 86.30
N ALA A 311 30.24 -58.32 86.47
CA ALA A 311 29.48 -57.60 85.45
C ALA A 311 30.34 -56.99 84.33
N THR A 312 31.56 -56.53 84.63
CA THR A 312 32.50 -55.98 83.64
C THR A 312 33.41 -57.06 83.04
N GLY A 313 33.61 -58.20 83.72
CA GLY A 313 34.48 -59.29 83.28
C GLY A 313 35.98 -58.99 83.39
N VAL A 314 36.34 -57.89 84.06
CA VAL A 314 37.70 -57.34 84.13
C VAL A 314 38.31 -57.67 85.50
N THR A 315 39.54 -58.21 85.52
CA THR A 315 40.14 -58.73 86.76
C THR A 315 40.92 -57.70 87.56
N ASP A 316 41.43 -56.65 86.93
CA ASP A 316 42.19 -55.57 87.55
C ASP A 316 41.31 -54.34 87.86
N ILE A 317 41.56 -53.70 89.00
CA ILE A 317 40.80 -52.54 89.48
C ILE A 317 41.04 -51.34 88.57
N GLN A 318 42.28 -51.18 88.08
CA GLN A 318 42.63 -50.05 87.21
C GLN A 318 41.92 -50.14 85.85
N GLU A 319 41.84 -51.35 85.27
CA GLU A 319 41.12 -51.62 84.02
C GLU A 319 39.60 -51.39 84.17
N ILE A 320 39.01 -51.69 85.33
CA ILE A 320 37.60 -51.36 85.62
C ILE A 320 37.39 -49.84 85.56
N VAL A 321 38.28 -49.06 86.18
CA VAL A 321 38.18 -47.59 86.18
C VAL A 321 38.31 -47.01 84.77
N GLU A 322 39.27 -47.49 83.97
CA GLU A 322 39.44 -47.05 82.56
C GLU A 322 38.23 -47.42 81.69
N CYS A 323 37.64 -48.59 81.91
CA CYS A 323 36.43 -49.01 81.20
C CYS A 323 35.23 -48.11 81.55
N PHE A 324 35.05 -47.77 82.83
CA PHE A 324 34.01 -46.84 83.29
C PHE A 324 34.19 -45.43 82.72
N ILE A 325 35.43 -44.91 82.69
CA ILE A 325 35.72 -43.60 82.09
C ILE A 325 35.39 -43.63 80.60
N SER A 326 35.86 -44.65 79.87
CA SER A 326 35.61 -44.81 78.43
C SER A 326 34.13 -45.01 78.11
N GLN A 327 33.38 -45.67 78.98
CA GLN A 327 31.94 -45.87 78.82
C GLN A 327 31.15 -44.58 79.12
N LYS A 328 31.58 -43.81 80.13
CA LYS A 328 31.02 -42.49 80.43
C LYS A 328 31.28 -41.51 79.29
N GLU A 329 32.49 -41.48 78.74
CA GLU A 329 32.82 -40.64 77.58
C GLU A 329 32.00 -41.02 76.34
N ARG A 330 31.85 -42.32 76.04
CA ARG A 330 30.96 -42.77 74.96
C ARG A 330 29.51 -42.39 75.21
N HIS A 331 29.02 -42.48 76.45
CA HIS A 331 27.66 -42.07 76.79
C HIS A 331 27.45 -40.58 76.53
N VAL A 332 28.35 -39.73 77.03
CA VAL A 332 28.29 -38.27 76.80
C VAL A 332 28.36 -37.95 75.31
N HIS A 333 29.23 -38.64 74.56
CA HIS A 333 29.33 -38.45 73.11
C HIS A 333 28.03 -38.86 72.38
N LEU A 334 27.43 -40.00 72.73
CA LEU A 334 26.16 -40.44 72.15
C LEU A 334 25.00 -39.50 72.50
N GLU A 335 25.00 -38.95 73.71
CA GLU A 335 23.99 -37.99 74.15
C GLU A 335 24.11 -36.66 73.40
N ASN A 336 25.33 -36.18 73.17
CA ASN A 336 25.60 -35.02 72.30
C ASN A 336 25.16 -35.30 70.86
N LEU A 337 25.52 -36.45 70.29
CA LEU A 337 25.14 -36.84 68.93
C LEU A 337 23.62 -36.97 68.77
N LYS A 338 22.92 -37.43 69.82
CA LYS A 338 21.45 -37.46 69.86
C LYS A 338 20.89 -36.05 69.84
N GLY A 339 21.43 -35.13 70.66
CA GLY A 339 21.01 -33.73 70.68
C GLY A 339 21.24 -33.02 69.33
N GLU A 340 22.39 -33.23 68.70
CA GLU A 340 22.69 -32.70 67.36
C GLU A 340 21.71 -33.25 66.30
N ASN A 341 21.43 -34.55 66.31
CA ASN A 341 20.45 -35.15 65.40
C ASN A 341 19.03 -34.63 65.64
N GLU A 342 18.62 -34.41 66.89
CA GLU A 342 17.31 -33.82 67.21
C GLU A 342 17.20 -32.38 66.68
N GLN A 343 18.26 -31.58 66.80
CA GLN A 343 18.31 -30.22 66.24
C GLN A 343 18.22 -30.23 64.72
N VAL A 344 19.02 -31.07 64.05
CA VAL A 344 19.00 -31.21 62.58
C VAL A 344 17.62 -31.68 62.10
N LEU A 345 17.00 -32.62 62.81
CA LEU A 345 15.67 -33.12 62.49
C LEU A 345 14.59 -32.05 62.65
N GLN A 346 14.74 -31.16 63.64
CA GLN A 346 13.85 -30.01 63.82
C GLN A 346 14.02 -28.98 62.70
N GLN A 347 15.26 -28.63 62.34
CA GLN A 347 15.55 -27.74 61.21
C GLN A 347 14.99 -28.29 59.89
N LEU A 348 15.16 -29.59 59.62
CA LEU A 348 14.61 -30.24 58.43
C LEU A 348 13.07 -30.22 58.41
N LYS A 349 12.42 -30.36 59.57
CA LYS A 349 10.95 -30.25 59.67
C LYS A 349 10.48 -28.84 59.37
N GLU A 350 11.16 -27.82 59.90
CA GLU A 350 10.85 -26.41 59.64
C GLU A 350 11.06 -26.06 58.16
N GLN A 351 12.17 -26.47 57.57
CA GLN A 351 12.42 -26.31 56.14
C GLN A 351 11.36 -27.01 55.28
N LYS A 352 10.96 -28.23 55.65
CA LYS A 352 9.88 -28.95 54.96
C LYS A 352 8.55 -28.19 55.04
N GLN A 353 8.21 -27.63 56.20
CA GLN A 353 6.99 -26.84 56.36
C GLN A 353 7.02 -25.57 55.52
N LEU A 354 8.13 -24.83 55.54
CA LEU A 354 8.32 -23.63 54.74
C LEU A 354 8.19 -23.93 53.24
N LEU A 355 8.87 -24.98 52.77
CA LEU A 355 8.83 -25.37 51.36
C LEU A 355 7.43 -25.84 50.95
N ASN A 356 6.72 -26.54 51.84
CA ASN A 356 5.34 -26.95 51.58
C ASN A 356 4.38 -25.76 51.51
N GLN A 357 4.60 -24.72 52.33
CA GLN A 357 3.83 -23.49 52.27
C GLN A 357 4.08 -22.73 50.96
N GLN A 358 5.35 -22.57 50.56
CA GLN A 358 5.72 -21.97 49.27
C GLN A 358 5.11 -22.74 48.08
N PHE A 359 5.08 -24.08 48.16
CA PHE A 359 4.45 -24.89 47.13
C PHE A 359 2.94 -24.66 47.06
N GLN A 360 2.24 -24.57 48.19
CA GLN A 360 0.81 -24.25 48.19
C GLN A 360 0.54 -22.85 47.65
N ASP A 361 1.33 -21.85 48.06
CA ASP A 361 1.21 -20.49 47.54
C ASP A 361 1.42 -20.46 46.03
N MET A 362 2.43 -21.17 45.52
CA MET A 362 2.68 -21.26 44.08
C MET A 362 1.54 -21.98 43.34
N LYS A 363 1.03 -23.08 43.90
CA LYS A 363 -0.05 -23.86 43.29
C LYS A 363 -1.34 -23.06 43.19
N TYR A 364 -1.76 -22.43 44.29
CA TYR A 364 -3.05 -21.73 44.34
C TYR A 364 -2.98 -20.28 43.84
N SER A 365 -1.86 -19.57 44.03
CA SER A 365 -1.69 -18.22 43.47
C SER A 365 -1.38 -18.23 41.98
N GLY A 366 -0.70 -19.26 41.46
CA GLY A 366 -0.39 -19.36 40.04
C GLY A 366 -1.65 -19.58 39.20
N GLU A 367 -2.51 -20.49 39.64
CA GLU A 367 -3.76 -20.84 38.92
C GLU A 367 -4.77 -19.69 38.95
N ALA A 368 -4.89 -18.97 40.07
CA ALA A 368 -5.73 -17.78 40.17
C ALA A 368 -5.25 -16.65 39.24
N LYS A 369 -3.93 -16.39 39.16
CA LYS A 369 -3.36 -15.38 38.25
C LYS A 369 -3.58 -15.75 36.80
N LEU A 370 -3.32 -17.00 36.41
CA LEU A 370 -3.55 -17.47 35.04
C LEU A 370 -5.02 -17.35 34.63
N SER A 371 -5.96 -17.66 35.54
CA SER A 371 -7.39 -17.49 35.26
C SER A 371 -7.80 -16.02 35.09
N GLY A 372 -7.22 -15.11 35.89
CA GLY A 372 -7.46 -13.68 35.77
C GLY A 372 -6.87 -13.10 34.48
N ASP A 373 -5.65 -13.50 34.14
CA ASP A 373 -4.98 -13.07 32.91
C ASP A 373 -5.71 -13.59 31.66
N GLN A 374 -6.22 -14.82 31.70
CA GLN A 374 -7.02 -15.40 30.61
C GLN A 374 -8.35 -14.66 30.44
N GLN A 375 -9.02 -14.29 31.53
CA GLN A 375 -10.26 -13.52 31.46
C GLN A 375 -10.02 -12.08 30.95
N MET A 376 -8.92 -11.44 31.35
CA MET A 376 -8.51 -10.14 30.83
C MET A 376 -8.18 -10.19 29.33
N LEU A 377 -7.57 -11.29 28.86
CA LEU A 377 -7.34 -11.53 27.44
C LEU A 377 -8.65 -11.68 26.68
N GLU A 378 -9.58 -12.49 27.17
CA GLU A 378 -10.91 -12.67 26.56
C GLU A 378 -11.70 -11.34 26.49
N ASP A 379 -11.65 -10.52 27.54
CA ASP A 379 -12.28 -9.20 27.55
C ASP A 379 -11.63 -8.26 26.53
N CYS A 380 -10.31 -8.30 26.39
CA CYS A 380 -9.57 -7.51 25.41
C CYS A 380 -9.88 -7.95 23.97
N GLU A 381 -9.98 -9.26 23.73
CA GLU A 381 -10.38 -9.83 22.45
C GLU A 381 -11.82 -9.44 22.07
N GLN A 382 -12.75 -9.47 23.03
CA GLN A 382 -14.13 -9.02 22.82
C GLN A 382 -14.21 -7.52 22.52
N GLN A 383 -13.43 -6.70 23.22
CA GLN A 383 -13.35 -5.26 22.94
C GLN A 383 -12.76 -5.00 21.55
N LEU A 384 -11.71 -5.71 21.16
CA LEU A 384 -11.11 -5.62 19.84
C LEU A 384 -12.12 -6.01 18.75
N GLN A 385 -12.83 -7.12 18.93
CA GLN A 385 -13.86 -7.57 18.00
C GLN A 385 -15.00 -6.55 17.86
N THR A 386 -15.42 -5.94 18.97
CA THR A 386 -16.44 -4.89 18.97
C THR A 386 -15.96 -3.64 18.22
N GLN A 387 -14.72 -3.18 18.44
CA GLN A 387 -14.18 -2.04 17.70
C GLN A 387 -13.99 -2.37 16.22
N GLN A 388 -13.58 -3.59 15.88
CA GLN A 388 -13.45 -4.04 14.50
C GLN A 388 -14.81 -3.98 13.77
N GLN A 389 -15.87 -4.50 14.38
CA GLN A 389 -17.22 -4.41 13.83
C GLN A 389 -17.69 -2.94 13.66
N ARG A 390 -17.34 -2.06 14.59
CA ARG A 390 -17.63 -0.61 14.46
C ARG A 390 -16.86 0.03 13.30
N CYS A 391 -15.60 -0.34 13.11
CA CYS A 391 -14.81 0.12 11.97
C CYS A 391 -15.38 -0.38 10.64
N ASP A 392 -15.80 -1.65 10.58
CA ASP A 392 -16.32 -2.24 9.34
C ASP A 392 -17.69 -1.64 8.97
N THR A 393 -18.58 -1.45 9.94
CA THR A 393 -19.83 -0.71 9.72
C THR A 393 -19.60 0.74 9.30
N ALA A 394 -18.62 1.44 9.91
CA ALA A 394 -18.26 2.80 9.49
C ALA A 394 -17.74 2.84 8.05
N LYS A 395 -16.91 1.87 7.64
CA LYS A 395 -16.43 1.74 6.25
C LYS A 395 -17.58 1.49 5.28
N GLU A 396 -18.52 0.60 5.61
CA GLU A 396 -19.70 0.35 4.78
C GLU A 396 -20.55 1.62 4.62
N THR A 397 -20.74 2.39 5.70
CA THR A 397 -21.45 3.67 5.62
C THR A 397 -20.70 4.70 4.76
N LEU A 398 -19.37 4.75 4.85
CA LEU A 398 -18.54 5.64 4.03
C LEU A 398 -18.62 5.26 2.55
N ASP A 399 -18.49 3.96 2.22
CA ASP A 399 -18.59 3.47 0.85
C ASP A 399 -19.98 3.76 0.25
N TRP A 400 -21.04 3.63 1.05
CA TRP A 400 -22.39 4.00 0.64
C TRP A 400 -22.52 5.51 0.39
N LEU A 401 -21.96 6.35 1.28
CA LEU A 401 -21.96 7.80 1.11
C LEU A 401 -21.16 8.23 -0.13
N LEU A 402 -19.98 7.65 -0.38
CA LEU A 402 -19.16 7.93 -1.55
C LEU A 402 -19.86 7.55 -2.86
N LYS A 403 -20.53 6.39 -2.90
CA LYS A 403 -21.35 6.00 -4.06
C LYS A 403 -22.47 6.99 -4.29
N THR A 404 -23.16 7.41 -3.23
CA THR A 404 -24.25 8.39 -3.31
C THR A 404 -23.75 9.78 -3.73
N LEU A 405 -22.59 10.21 -3.24
CA LEU A 405 -21.98 11.48 -3.66
C LEU A 405 -21.55 11.43 -5.13
N SER A 406 -21.02 10.30 -5.60
CA SER A 406 -20.68 10.10 -7.01
C SER A 406 -21.90 10.18 -7.92
N THR A 407 -23.03 9.56 -7.54
CA THR A 407 -24.27 9.67 -8.31
C THR A 407 -24.83 11.09 -8.31
N ILE A 408 -24.78 11.79 -7.16
CA ILE A 408 -25.18 13.20 -7.07
C ILE A 408 -24.28 14.08 -7.95
N ARG A 409 -22.95 13.93 -7.89
CA ARG A 409 -21.99 14.67 -8.73
C ARG A 409 -22.28 14.45 -10.21
N GLY A 410 -22.54 13.21 -10.63
CA GLY A 410 -22.95 12.91 -12.01
C GLY A 410 -24.27 13.59 -12.39
N GLY A 411 -25.28 13.52 -11.51
CA GLY A 411 -26.58 14.15 -11.72
C GLY A 411 -26.51 15.68 -11.84
N VAL A 412 -25.75 16.34 -10.96
CA VAL A 412 -25.52 17.79 -11.00
C VAL A 412 -24.78 18.20 -12.27
N LYS A 413 -23.76 17.45 -12.69
CA LYS A 413 -23.06 17.70 -13.97
C LYS A 413 -24.02 17.60 -15.16
N HIS A 414 -24.85 16.56 -15.23
CA HIS A 414 -25.85 16.42 -16.29
C HIS A 414 -26.90 17.52 -16.27
N LEU A 415 -27.32 17.97 -15.08
CA LEU A 415 -28.24 19.09 -14.94
C LEU A 415 -27.61 20.39 -15.45
N ALA A 416 -26.34 20.66 -15.10
CA ALA A 416 -25.60 21.81 -15.59
C ALA A 416 -25.42 21.79 -17.11
N GLU A 417 -25.11 20.63 -17.70
CA GLU A 417 -25.05 20.43 -19.16
C GLU A 417 -26.39 20.77 -19.82
N LYS A 418 -27.52 20.34 -19.23
CA LYS A 418 -28.87 20.65 -19.74
C LYS A 418 -29.23 22.13 -19.65
N LEU A 419 -28.72 22.83 -18.64
CA LEU A 419 -28.99 24.25 -18.38
C LEU A 419 -27.96 25.19 -19.05
N GLN A 420 -26.98 24.66 -19.80
CA GLN A 420 -25.91 25.45 -20.41
C GLN A 420 -26.41 26.58 -21.34
N HIS A 421 -27.59 26.40 -21.93
CA HIS A 421 -28.18 27.38 -22.86
C HIS A 421 -28.82 28.59 -22.18
N ILE A 422 -29.02 28.55 -20.86
CA ILE A 422 -29.57 29.66 -20.08
C ILE A 422 -28.39 30.50 -19.59
N THR A 423 -28.26 31.70 -20.14
CA THR A 423 -27.16 32.63 -19.83
C THR A 423 -27.52 33.43 -18.57
N LEU A 424 -26.73 33.27 -17.52
CA LEU A 424 -26.80 34.13 -16.33
C LEU A 424 -26.11 35.47 -16.63
N CYS A 425 -26.63 36.56 -16.06
CA CYS A 425 -26.01 37.89 -16.17
C CYS A 425 -24.62 37.87 -15.48
N GLU A 426 -23.61 38.47 -16.13
CA GLU A 426 -22.16 38.29 -15.92
C GLU A 426 -21.56 38.71 -14.54
N ASP A 427 -22.34 38.91 -13.48
CA ASP A 427 -21.84 39.51 -12.22
C ASP A 427 -21.57 38.52 -11.06
N ALA A 428 -21.53 37.21 -11.31
CA ALA A 428 -21.03 36.25 -10.32
C ALA A 428 -19.60 35.83 -10.66
N VAL A 429 -18.63 36.51 -10.05
CA VAL A 429 -17.21 36.12 -10.06
C VAL A 429 -17.10 34.70 -9.49
N ALA A 430 -16.99 33.70 -10.37
CA ALA A 430 -16.66 32.34 -9.97
C ALA A 430 -15.20 32.34 -9.52
N GLU A 431 -14.96 32.12 -8.23
CA GLU A 431 -13.62 31.77 -7.75
C GLU A 431 -13.18 30.49 -8.48
N GLU A 432 -11.93 30.44 -8.95
CA GLU A 432 -11.39 29.27 -9.65
C GLU A 432 -11.24 28.09 -8.68
N VAL A 433 -12.34 27.39 -8.45
CA VAL A 433 -12.37 26.17 -7.66
C VAL A 433 -12.02 24.99 -8.56
N SER A 434 -11.12 24.14 -8.07
CA SER A 434 -10.62 22.97 -8.80
C SER A 434 -11.78 22.06 -9.28
N PRO A 435 -11.80 21.62 -10.56
CA PRO A 435 -12.86 20.79 -11.15
C PRO A 435 -13.13 19.46 -10.43
N ASP A 436 -12.16 19.00 -9.62
CA ASP A 436 -12.21 17.73 -8.89
C ASP A 436 -12.61 17.88 -7.42
N SER A 437 -12.77 19.11 -6.93
CA SER A 437 -13.19 19.36 -5.54
C SER A 437 -14.68 19.12 -5.33
N ASP A 438 -15.07 18.80 -4.09
CA ASP A 438 -16.49 18.67 -3.70
C ASP A 438 -17.18 20.06 -3.64
N GLU A 439 -16.40 21.12 -3.46
CA GLU A 439 -16.84 22.52 -3.44
C GLU A 439 -17.32 22.98 -4.83
N PHE A 440 -16.66 22.54 -5.90
CA PHE A 440 -17.10 22.76 -7.28
C PHE A 440 -18.49 22.17 -7.58
N VAL A 441 -18.85 21.04 -6.95
CA VAL A 441 -20.20 20.45 -7.11
C VAL A 441 -21.26 21.31 -6.44
N LEU A 442 -20.95 21.91 -5.29
CA LEU A 442 -21.87 22.82 -4.61
C LEU A 442 -22.06 24.09 -5.42
N GLU A 443 -21.00 24.66 -5.98
CA GLU A 443 -21.07 25.83 -6.87
C GLU A 443 -21.90 25.54 -8.12
N LEU A 444 -21.64 24.42 -8.81
CA LEU A 444 -22.46 23.95 -9.93
C LEU A 444 -23.93 23.79 -9.55
N MET A 445 -24.21 23.30 -8.34
CA MET A 445 -25.58 23.15 -7.85
C MET A 445 -26.23 24.51 -7.61
N THR A 446 -25.51 25.49 -7.06
CA THR A 446 -26.02 26.87 -6.91
C THR A 446 -26.23 27.56 -8.26
N GLU A 447 -25.35 27.33 -9.23
CA GLU A 447 -25.51 27.86 -10.59
C GLU A 447 -26.75 27.25 -11.27
N CYS A 448 -26.94 25.94 -11.13
CA CYS A 448 -28.14 25.25 -11.61
C CYS A 448 -29.41 25.79 -10.93
N GLU A 449 -29.37 26.04 -9.62
CA GLU A 449 -30.50 26.63 -8.88
C GLU A 449 -30.88 28.00 -9.43
N LEU A 450 -29.91 28.90 -9.63
CA LEU A 450 -30.16 30.24 -10.18
C LEU A 450 -30.72 30.18 -11.61
N LYS A 451 -30.19 29.29 -12.45
CA LYS A 451 -30.71 29.08 -13.82
C LYS A 451 -32.13 28.53 -13.81
N LEU A 452 -32.44 27.60 -12.91
CA LEU A 452 -33.78 27.05 -12.75
C LEU A 452 -34.78 28.09 -12.21
N GLN A 453 -34.35 28.96 -11.29
CA GLN A 453 -35.17 30.06 -10.80
C GLN A 453 -35.49 31.06 -11.92
N LEU A 454 -34.50 31.43 -12.75
CA LEU A 454 -34.71 32.28 -13.92
C LEU A 454 -35.69 31.65 -14.91
N LEU A 455 -35.50 30.36 -15.24
CA LEU A 455 -36.42 29.61 -16.10
C LEU A 455 -37.84 29.58 -15.51
N GLN A 456 -37.97 29.41 -14.20
CA GLN A 456 -39.25 29.41 -13.50
C GLN A 456 -39.94 30.78 -13.59
N GLU A 457 -39.20 31.88 -13.48
CA GLU A 457 -39.71 33.23 -13.65
C GLU A 457 -40.13 33.51 -15.10
N GLU A 458 -39.34 33.07 -16.09
CA GLU A 458 -39.67 33.22 -17.52
C GLU A 458 -40.91 32.41 -17.94
N LEU A 459 -41.16 31.28 -17.29
CA LEU A 459 -42.33 30.44 -17.52
C LEU A 459 -43.54 30.88 -16.67
N ARG A 460 -43.34 31.76 -15.68
CA ARG A 460 -44.40 32.20 -14.78
C ARG A 460 -45.44 33.02 -15.55
N GLY A 461 -46.66 32.50 -15.61
CA GLY A 461 -47.79 33.16 -16.28
C GLY A 461 -47.96 32.78 -17.75
N LYS A 462 -47.13 31.90 -18.30
CA LYS A 462 -47.33 31.28 -19.62
C LYS A 462 -48.08 29.96 -19.49
N ASP A 463 -48.91 29.62 -20.47
CA ASP A 463 -49.58 28.30 -20.51
C ASP A 463 -48.60 27.24 -21.02
N LEU A 464 -48.12 26.42 -20.09
CA LEU A 464 -47.16 25.35 -20.38
C LEU A 464 -47.68 24.34 -21.39
N ALA A 465 -49.00 24.09 -21.42
CA ALA A 465 -49.58 23.15 -22.37
C ALA A 465 -49.56 23.68 -23.81
N ALA A 466 -49.70 25.00 -23.99
CA ALA A 466 -49.57 25.64 -25.30
C ALA A 466 -48.12 25.66 -25.78
N ILE A 467 -47.16 25.96 -24.90
CA ILE A 467 -45.72 25.98 -25.23
C ILE A 467 -45.22 24.57 -25.58
N MET A 468 -45.60 23.56 -24.81
CA MET A 468 -45.22 22.17 -25.13
C MET A 468 -45.76 21.74 -26.48
N LYS A 469 -46.99 22.16 -26.83
CA LYS A 469 -47.58 21.86 -28.14
C LYS A 469 -46.88 22.60 -29.28
N GLU A 470 -46.49 23.85 -29.08
CA GLU A 470 -45.70 24.63 -30.04
C GLU A 470 -44.30 24.01 -30.26
N MET A 471 -43.64 23.56 -29.18
CA MET A 471 -42.38 22.81 -29.28
C MET A 471 -42.56 21.46 -30.00
N GLU A 472 -43.64 20.71 -29.74
CA GLU A 472 -43.93 19.48 -30.47
C GLU A 472 -44.18 19.73 -31.97
N GLU A 473 -44.85 20.84 -32.31
CA GLU A 473 -45.05 21.28 -33.69
C GLU A 473 -43.71 21.69 -34.34
N GLU A 474 -42.85 22.44 -33.65
CA GLU A 474 -41.50 22.81 -34.13
C GLU A 474 -40.58 21.60 -34.31
N GLU A 475 -40.53 20.68 -33.35
CA GLU A 475 -39.79 19.42 -33.45
C GLU A 475 -40.32 18.57 -34.62
N PHE A 476 -41.64 18.58 -34.83
CA PHE A 476 -42.26 17.93 -35.98
C PHE A 476 -41.81 18.59 -37.30
N TYR A 477 -41.75 19.93 -37.40
CA TYR A 477 -41.25 20.63 -38.58
C TYR A 477 -39.76 20.37 -38.84
N VAL A 478 -38.91 20.41 -37.82
CA VAL A 478 -37.48 20.08 -37.94
C VAL A 478 -37.29 18.64 -38.42
N SER A 479 -38.09 17.70 -37.90
CA SER A 479 -38.04 16.30 -38.33
C SER A 479 -38.52 16.09 -39.78
N ILE A 480 -39.37 16.97 -40.31
CA ILE A 480 -39.81 16.98 -41.71
C ILE A 480 -38.74 17.62 -42.60
N GLU A 481 -38.11 18.72 -42.15
CA GLU A 481 -37.01 19.38 -42.84
C GLU A 481 -35.77 18.50 -42.98
N GLU A 482 -35.41 17.73 -41.95
CA GLU A 482 -34.32 16.75 -42.03
C GLU A 482 -34.62 15.59 -43.00
N LYS A 483 -35.91 15.29 -43.24
CA LYS A 483 -36.36 14.19 -44.10
C LYS A 483 -36.78 14.64 -45.51
N LEU A 484 -36.63 15.92 -45.86
CA LEU A 484 -37.00 16.45 -47.17
C LEU A 484 -35.94 16.10 -48.23
N PRO A 485 -36.31 15.45 -49.36
CA PRO A 485 -35.37 15.13 -50.43
C PRO A 485 -34.76 16.39 -51.06
N PRO A 486 -33.47 16.37 -51.47
CA PRO A 486 -32.73 17.56 -51.95
C PRO A 486 -33.18 18.14 -53.30
N TYR A 487 -34.22 17.57 -53.93
CA TYR A 487 -34.79 18.07 -55.19
C TYR A 487 -36.21 18.64 -54.95
N ASN A 488 -36.28 19.97 -55.05
CA ASN A 488 -37.47 20.81 -54.86
C ASN A 488 -38.73 20.27 -55.58
N THR A 489 -39.79 19.98 -54.82
CA THR A 489 -41.18 19.84 -55.31
C THR A 489 -42.03 21.01 -54.82
N ARG A 490 -41.54 22.24 -55.01
CA ARG A 490 -42.33 23.45 -54.71
C ARG A 490 -43.23 23.76 -55.90
N VAL A 491 -44.48 23.29 -55.85
CA VAL A 491 -45.54 23.73 -56.76
C VAL A 491 -45.81 25.20 -56.48
N LYS A 492 -45.64 26.07 -57.49
CA LYS A 492 -46.03 27.48 -57.38
C LYS A 492 -47.54 27.59 -57.55
N LEU A 493 -48.23 27.99 -56.49
CA LEU A 493 -49.62 28.44 -56.56
C LEU A 493 -49.66 29.88 -57.13
N PRO A 494 -50.63 30.21 -58.00
CA PRO A 494 -50.82 31.58 -58.49
C PRO A 494 -51.12 32.57 -57.36
N GLU A 495 -50.39 33.68 -57.33
CA GLU A 495 -50.69 34.84 -56.48
C GLU A 495 -51.92 35.57 -57.04
N ASP A 496 -53.09 35.37 -56.41
CA ASP A 496 -54.24 36.24 -56.67
C ASP A 496 -54.06 37.57 -55.93
N GLN A 497 -54.03 38.63 -56.75
CA GLN A 497 -54.04 40.04 -56.37
C GLN A 497 -55.15 40.33 -55.36
N LYS A 498 -54.79 40.55 -54.11
CA LYS A 498 -55.57 41.37 -53.19
C LYS A 498 -54.81 42.65 -52.95
N ASP A 499 -55.19 43.70 -53.69
CA ASP A 499 -55.07 45.07 -53.23
C ASP A 499 -55.94 46.02 -54.08
N GLN A 500 -56.72 46.86 -53.37
CA GLN A 500 -57.37 48.11 -53.79
C GLN A 500 -58.73 48.02 -54.54
N ARG A 501 -59.85 48.14 -53.82
CA ARG A 501 -60.51 49.43 -53.50
C ARG A 501 -61.84 49.26 -52.73
N PRO A 502 -62.24 50.26 -51.93
CA PRO A 502 -63.43 50.24 -51.08
C PRO A 502 -64.65 50.86 -51.77
N LEU A 503 -65.86 50.42 -51.40
CA LEU A 503 -66.96 51.29 -50.95
C LEU A 503 -68.23 50.49 -50.64
N ASP A 504 -68.95 51.09 -49.71
CA ASP A 504 -70.09 50.69 -48.91
C ASP A 504 -71.44 50.69 -49.68
N LEU A 505 -72.46 50.12 -49.04
CA LEU A 505 -73.92 50.31 -49.24
C LEU A 505 -74.71 49.39 -50.19
N SER A 506 -75.33 48.39 -49.55
CA SER A 506 -76.79 48.11 -49.47
C SER A 506 -77.66 47.92 -50.72
N ASN A 507 -78.44 46.84 -50.61
CA ASN A 507 -79.85 46.63 -51.01
C ASN A 507 -80.16 45.90 -52.34
N ASN A 508 -80.52 44.62 -52.14
CA ASN A 508 -81.72 43.91 -52.56
C ASN A 508 -82.06 43.66 -54.05
N GLU A 509 -82.64 42.46 -54.21
CA GLU A 509 -83.38 41.87 -55.35
C GLU A 509 -82.50 41.27 -56.45
N ASP A 510 -82.84 40.15 -57.06
CA ASP A 510 -83.51 38.91 -56.68
C ASP A 510 -83.12 37.94 -57.80
N GLU A 511 -83.26 36.63 -57.56
CA GLU A 511 -83.30 35.55 -58.55
C GLU A 511 -82.06 35.26 -59.45
N SER A 512 -81.41 34.13 -59.22
CA SER A 512 -81.62 32.94 -60.06
C SER A 512 -80.81 31.75 -59.54
N GLU A 513 -81.54 30.67 -59.29
CA GLU A 513 -81.04 29.32 -59.07
C GLU A 513 -80.26 28.85 -60.31
N GLU A 514 -79.17 28.11 -60.13
CA GLU A 514 -78.97 26.84 -60.82
C GLU A 514 -77.78 26.07 -60.23
N ASP A 515 -78.16 24.90 -59.74
CA ASP A 515 -77.45 23.70 -59.33
C ASP A 515 -76.28 23.34 -60.27
N ASP A 516 -75.08 23.20 -59.70
CA ASP A 516 -73.98 22.42 -60.31
C ASP A 516 -73.11 21.86 -59.16
N ASP A 517 -73.69 20.86 -58.47
CA ASP A 517 -73.00 19.93 -57.58
C ASP A 517 -71.87 19.22 -58.33
N ALA A 518 -70.68 19.84 -58.33
CA ALA A 518 -69.44 19.19 -58.73
C ALA A 518 -69.01 18.20 -57.62
N ASP A 519 -69.31 16.91 -57.84
CA ASP A 519 -68.87 15.72 -57.06
C ASP A 519 -67.56 15.94 -56.27
N ILE A 520 -67.68 16.40 -55.02
CA ILE A 520 -66.58 16.42 -54.07
C ILE A 520 -66.49 15.00 -53.50
N ILE A 521 -65.50 14.24 -53.96
CA ILE A 521 -65.21 12.90 -53.43
C ILE A 521 -64.96 13.03 -51.91
N SER A 522 -65.91 12.54 -51.11
CA SER A 522 -65.82 12.59 -49.65
C SER A 522 -64.53 11.93 -49.16
N ARG A 523 -63.90 12.52 -48.14
CA ARG A 523 -62.69 12.02 -47.47
C ARG A 523 -62.79 10.54 -47.09
N GLU A 524 -63.99 10.06 -46.80
CA GLU A 524 -64.25 8.65 -46.49
C GLU A 524 -64.13 7.74 -47.71
N ALA A 525 -64.56 8.19 -48.89
CA ALA A 525 -64.41 7.44 -50.14
C ALA A 525 -62.94 7.27 -50.53
N VAL A 526 -62.13 8.32 -50.39
CA VAL A 526 -60.67 8.28 -50.62
C VAL A 526 -59.99 7.34 -49.62
N LYS A 527 -60.43 7.36 -48.35
CA LYS A 527 -59.91 6.47 -47.29
C LYS A 527 -60.23 5.01 -47.58
N ASN A 528 -61.45 4.71 -48.03
CA ASN A 528 -61.89 3.36 -48.38
C ASN A 528 -61.15 2.82 -49.61
N GLN A 529 -60.93 3.67 -50.63
CA GLN A 529 -60.15 3.29 -51.82
C GLN A 529 -58.68 3.01 -51.48
N SER A 530 -58.08 3.81 -50.59
CA SER A 530 -56.70 3.59 -50.12
C SER A 530 -56.57 2.31 -49.29
N GLN A 531 -57.54 2.03 -48.43
CA GLN A 531 -57.57 0.81 -47.61
C GLN A 531 -57.70 -0.45 -48.48
N MET A 532 -58.53 -0.42 -49.52
CA MET A 532 -58.65 -1.51 -50.50
C MET A 532 -57.32 -1.81 -51.20
N ILE A 533 -56.55 -0.77 -51.58
CA ILE A 533 -55.24 -0.94 -52.23
C ILE A 533 -54.24 -1.61 -51.27
N VAL A 534 -54.26 -1.21 -49.98
CA VAL A 534 -53.41 -1.80 -48.94
C VAL A 534 -53.79 -3.26 -48.68
N ASP A 535 -55.07 -3.58 -48.62
CA ASP A 535 -55.53 -4.95 -48.34
C ASP A 535 -55.28 -5.90 -49.52
N LEU A 536 -55.40 -5.40 -50.77
CA LEU A 536 -54.96 -6.12 -51.97
C LEU A 536 -53.45 -6.41 -51.96
N SER A 537 -52.63 -5.48 -51.46
CA SER A 537 -51.17 -5.63 -51.39
C SER A 537 -50.71 -6.63 -50.32
N LYS A 538 -51.46 -6.77 -49.22
CA LYS A 538 -51.14 -7.69 -48.10
C LYS A 538 -51.52 -9.14 -48.37
N SER A 539 -52.39 -9.42 -49.34
CA SER A 539 -52.86 -10.78 -49.66
C SER A 539 -51.85 -11.68 -50.41
N LYS A 540 -50.71 -11.14 -50.88
CA LYS A 540 -49.71 -11.89 -51.66
C LYS A 540 -48.45 -12.29 -50.87
N LYS A 541 -48.58 -13.04 -49.77
CA LYS A 541 -47.46 -13.82 -49.20
C LYS A 541 -47.94 -15.17 -48.64
N LYS A 542 -47.93 -16.21 -49.48
CA LYS A 542 -47.93 -17.60 -49.01
C LYS A 542 -46.51 -17.99 -48.57
N PRO A 543 -46.32 -18.72 -47.45
CA PRO A 543 -44.99 -19.14 -47.01
C PRO A 543 -44.52 -20.39 -47.78
N TRP A 544 -43.30 -20.34 -48.30
CA TRP A 544 -42.63 -21.46 -48.96
C TRP A 544 -42.01 -22.39 -47.91
N ASN A 545 -42.49 -23.64 -47.86
CA ASN A 545 -41.96 -24.70 -46.98
C ASN A 545 -40.54 -25.11 -47.41
N LYS A 546 -39.56 -25.01 -46.51
CA LYS A 546 -38.19 -25.54 -46.71
C LYS A 546 -38.20 -27.07 -46.55
N LYS A 547 -37.87 -27.80 -47.62
CA LYS A 547 -37.52 -29.23 -47.56
C LYS A 547 -36.10 -29.41 -47.00
N LYS A 548 -35.96 -30.37 -46.08
CA LYS A 548 -34.69 -30.89 -45.57
C LYS A 548 -33.92 -31.59 -46.70
N GLY A 549 -32.63 -31.31 -46.83
CA GLY A 549 -31.68 -32.08 -47.63
C GLY A 549 -30.71 -32.82 -46.73
N LYS A 550 -30.76 -34.15 -46.76
CA LYS A 550 -29.65 -35.05 -46.44
C LYS A 550 -28.71 -35.04 -47.64
N PHE A 551 -27.42 -34.78 -47.43
CA PHE A 551 -26.28 -35.64 -47.76
C PHE A 551 -25.00 -34.94 -47.30
#